data_AF-A0A6G1GAX7-F1
#
_entry.id   AF-A0A6G1GAX7-F1
#
_cell.length_a   1.000
_cell.length_b   1.000
_cell.length_c   1.000
_cell.angle_alpha   90.00
_cell.angle_beta   90.00
_cell.angle_gamma   90.00
#
_symmetry.space_group_name_H-M   'P 1'
#
loop_
_entity.id
_entity.type
_entity.pdbx_description
1 polymer ?
#
loop_
_entity_poly.entity_id
_entity_poly.type
_entity_poly.pdbx_seq_one_letter_code
_entity_poly.pdbx_strand_id
1 'polypeptide(L)'
;MGGIHGGMEAKWLGWWGSLGSMSQKGVTTYTVAPNRMRPLAGTLHAAFFNTFRRSRNQILYVLPPFIVGYYAMDWATKKNEWLNSKEGRAATGEEE
;
A
#
# COMPACT_ATOMS: atom_id res chain seq x y z
N MET A 1 19.98 31.22 21.46
CA MET A 1 20.70 29.94 21.31
C MET A 1 20.04 29.17 20.17
N GLY A 2 20.24 29.51 18.90
CA GLY A 2 21.50 29.33 18.14
C GLY A 2 21.25 28.23 17.09
N GLY A 3 20.34 28.48 16.14
CA GLY A 3 20.00 27.52 15.08
C GLY A 3 20.95 27.67 13.89
N ILE A 4 21.56 26.56 13.48
CA ILE A 4 22.41 26.43 12.29
C ILE A 4 21.65 27.01 11.08
N HIS A 5 22.13 28.13 10.55
CA HIS A 5 21.64 28.70 9.30
C HIS A 5 22.18 27.86 8.13
N GLY A 6 21.56 26.71 7.88
CA GLY A 6 21.75 25.94 6.66
C GLY A 6 20.92 26.58 5.55
N GLY A 7 21.62 27.13 4.54
CA GLY A 7 21.20 27.59 3.21
C GLY A 7 19.70 27.72 2.88
N MET A 8 19.36 28.84 2.24
CA MET A 8 18.05 29.15 1.63
C MET A 8 17.65 28.17 0.52
N GLU A 9 17.40 26.91 0.87
CA GLU A 9 16.58 26.02 0.06
C GLU A 9 15.16 26.05 0.62
N ALA A 10 14.17 26.25 -0.25
CA ALA A 10 12.77 26.18 0.10
C ALA A 10 12.41 24.73 0.47
N LYS A 11 12.67 24.36 1.72
CA LYS A 11 12.32 23.06 2.28
C LYS A 11 10.88 23.11 2.79
N TRP A 12 10.06 22.17 2.34
CA TRP A 12 8.65 22.06 2.73
C TRP A 12 8.43 21.65 4.20
N LEU A 13 9.51 21.43 4.96
CA LEU A 13 9.49 20.99 6.36
C LEU A 13 10.64 21.65 7.14
N GLY A 14 10.32 22.25 8.28
CA GLY A 14 11.31 22.83 9.22
C GLY A 14 11.56 21.96 10.47
N TRP A 15 12.03 22.57 11.56
CA TRP A 15 12.34 21.89 12.82
C TRP A 15 11.22 22.08 13.87
N TRP A 16 11.36 21.44 15.04
CA TRP A 16 10.50 21.71 16.18
C TRP A 16 10.46 23.21 16.51
N GLY A 17 9.25 23.76 16.57
CA GLY A 17 9.01 25.20 16.74
C GLY A 17 8.90 26.01 15.44
N SER A 18 9.28 25.44 14.29
CA SER A 18 9.20 26.10 12.97
C SER A 18 8.93 25.12 11.83
N LEU A 19 7.91 24.24 12.00
CA LEU A 19 7.59 23.15 11.07
C LEU A 19 7.26 23.58 9.63
N GLY A 20 6.93 24.86 9.39
CA GLY A 20 6.51 25.36 8.07
C GLY A 20 5.02 25.14 7.76
N SER A 21 4.23 24.67 8.73
CA SER A 21 2.77 24.53 8.62
C SER A 21 2.04 25.87 8.75
N MET A 22 0.78 25.91 8.30
CA MET A 22 -0.13 27.03 8.60
C MET A 22 -0.24 27.28 10.11
N SER A 23 -0.48 28.55 10.49
CA SER A 23 -0.72 28.94 11.88
C SER A 23 -1.98 28.26 12.42
N GLN A 24 -1.88 27.64 13.60
CA GLN A 24 -2.99 26.95 14.26
C GLN A 24 -3.39 27.73 15.51
N LYS A 25 -4.68 28.09 15.65
CA LYS A 25 -5.23 28.78 16.82
C LYS A 25 -6.58 28.17 17.17
N GLY A 26 -6.83 27.95 18.47
CA GLY A 26 -8.12 27.46 18.97
C GLY A 26 -8.32 25.94 18.93
N VAL A 27 -7.29 25.16 18.61
CA VAL A 27 -7.32 23.69 18.69
C VAL A 27 -6.78 23.25 20.05
N THR A 28 -7.56 22.49 20.82
CA THR A 28 -7.14 21.92 22.11
C THR A 28 -7.16 20.41 22.05
N THR A 29 -6.01 19.79 22.34
CA THR A 29 -5.82 18.34 22.30
C THR A 29 -5.68 17.80 23.72
N TYR A 30 -6.48 16.79 24.05
CA TYR A 30 -6.43 16.09 25.32
C TYR A 30 -5.92 14.66 25.13
N THR A 31 -5.15 14.16 26.09
CA THR A 31 -4.65 12.79 26.08
C THR A 31 -4.60 12.23 27.50
N VAL A 32 -4.62 10.91 27.62
CA VAL A 32 -4.50 10.17 28.90
C VAL A 32 -3.13 9.50 28.94
N ALA A 33 -2.48 9.50 30.10
CA ALA A 33 -1.20 8.82 30.28
C ALA A 33 -1.32 7.32 29.93
N PRO A 34 -0.40 6.75 29.12
CA PRO A 34 -0.53 5.37 28.62
C PRO A 34 -0.62 4.30 29.72
N ASN A 35 0.04 4.52 30.85
CA ASN A 35 -0.02 3.64 32.03
C ASN A 35 -1.39 3.59 32.71
N ARG A 36 -2.32 4.48 32.35
CA ARG A 36 -3.71 4.51 32.86
C ARG A 36 -4.70 3.88 31.89
N MET A 37 -4.25 3.45 30.70
CA MET A 37 -5.09 2.83 29.67
C MET A 37 -4.89 1.32 29.63
N ARG A 38 -5.91 0.59 29.17
CA ARG A 38 -5.79 -0.84 28.84
C ARG A 38 -5.33 -0.96 27.38
N PRO A 39 -4.08 -1.36 27.10
CA PRO A 39 -3.47 -1.22 25.77
C PRO A 39 -4.15 -2.06 24.68
N LEU A 40 -4.78 -3.18 25.05
CA LEU A 40 -5.44 -4.10 24.10
C LEU A 40 -6.96 -4.16 24.28
N ALA A 41 -7.56 -3.19 24.97
CA ALA A 41 -9.01 -3.18 25.15
C ALA A 41 -9.71 -3.04 23.79
N GLY A 42 -10.58 -4.01 23.45
CA GLY A 42 -11.39 -3.99 22.23
C GLY A 42 -10.63 -4.29 20.94
N THR A 43 -9.34 -4.66 21.00
CA THR A 43 -8.53 -4.86 19.79
C THR A 43 -9.00 -6.01 18.93
N LEU A 44 -9.51 -7.11 19.48
CA LEU A 44 -10.00 -8.25 18.69
C LEU A 44 -11.25 -7.89 17.89
N HIS A 45 -12.24 -7.30 18.55
CA HIS A 45 -13.46 -6.84 17.89
C HIS A 45 -13.14 -5.75 16.85
N ALA A 46 -12.33 -4.76 17.21
CA ALA A 46 -11.89 -3.73 16.30
C ALA A 46 -11.10 -4.31 15.13
N ALA A 47 -10.15 -5.22 15.36
CA ALA A 47 -9.33 -5.83 14.33
C ALA A 47 -10.20 -6.54 13.30
N PHE A 48 -11.16 -7.37 13.71
CA PHE A 48 -11.98 -8.10 12.75
C PHE A 48 -12.87 -7.17 11.92
N PHE A 49 -13.70 -6.36 12.57
CA PHE A 49 -14.70 -5.55 11.87
C PHE A 49 -14.09 -4.36 11.12
N ASN A 50 -13.07 -3.71 11.70
CA ASN A 50 -12.39 -2.60 11.03
C ASN A 50 -11.56 -3.10 9.85
N THR A 51 -10.87 -4.25 9.97
CA THR A 51 -10.10 -4.81 8.86
C THR A 51 -11.03 -5.22 7.73
N PHE A 52 -12.13 -5.94 8.02
CA PHE A 52 -13.11 -6.28 6.98
C PHE A 52 -13.67 -5.04 6.28
N ARG A 53 -14.09 -4.03 7.05
CA ARG A 53 -14.60 -2.75 6.51
C ARG A 53 -13.58 -2.02 5.65
N ARG A 54 -12.28 -2.07 5.99
CA ARG A 54 -11.21 -1.44 5.20
C ARG A 54 -10.90 -2.24 3.94
N SER A 55 -10.78 -3.57 4.05
CA SER A 55 -10.47 -4.45 2.93
C SER A 55 -11.55 -4.45 1.87
N ARG A 56 -12.84 -4.49 2.25
CA ARG A 56 -13.95 -4.48 1.28
C ARG A 56 -13.98 -3.20 0.42
N ASN A 57 -13.51 -2.07 0.96
CA ASN A 57 -13.50 -0.80 0.22
C ASN A 57 -12.35 -0.73 -0.79
N GLN A 58 -11.36 -1.62 -0.69
CA GLN A 58 -10.19 -1.66 -1.57
C GLN A 58 -10.19 -2.87 -2.51
N ILE A 59 -10.96 -3.92 -2.19
CA ILE A 59 -10.93 -5.19 -2.93
C ILE A 59 -11.23 -5.01 -4.41
N LEU A 60 -12.08 -4.06 -4.81
CA LEU A 60 -12.40 -3.83 -6.22
C LEU A 60 -11.30 -3.11 -7.01
N TYR A 61 -10.36 -2.44 -6.33
CA TYR A 61 -9.19 -1.85 -7.00
C TYR A 61 -8.04 -2.85 -7.11
N VAL A 62 -7.95 -3.77 -6.15
CA VAL A 62 -6.87 -4.74 -6.04
C VAL A 62 -7.21 -6.01 -6.84
N LEU A 63 -8.39 -6.59 -6.61
CA LEU A 63 -8.73 -7.92 -7.12
C LEU A 63 -8.79 -8.00 -8.66
N PRO A 64 -9.41 -7.05 -9.39
CA PRO A 64 -9.48 -7.15 -10.85
C PRO A 64 -8.11 -7.23 -11.57
N PRO A 65 -7.12 -6.35 -11.30
CA PRO A 65 -5.82 -6.48 -11.97
C PRO A 65 -5.09 -7.77 -11.57
N PHE A 66 -5.24 -8.26 -10.33
CA PHE A 66 -4.65 -9.54 -9.94
C PHE A 66 -5.28 -10.73 -10.67
N ILE A 67 -6.61 -10.74 -10.83
CA ILE A 67 -7.31 -11.77 -11.60
C ILE A 67 -6.83 -11.77 -13.05
N VAL A 68 -6.79 -10.60 -13.69
CA VAL A 68 -6.35 -10.47 -15.09
C VAL A 68 -4.90 -10.94 -15.23
N GLY A 69 -4.01 -10.50 -14.34
CA GLY A 69 -2.60 -10.90 -14.35
C GLY A 69 -2.42 -12.41 -14.16
N TYR A 70 -3.18 -13.02 -13.25
CA TYR A 70 -3.12 -14.46 -13.00
C TYR A 70 -3.55 -15.26 -14.24
N TYR A 71 -4.67 -14.89 -14.87
CA TYR A 71 -5.13 -15.58 -16.08
C TYR A 71 -4.20 -15.38 -17.28
N ALA A 72 -3.64 -14.17 -17.45
CA ALA A 72 -2.67 -13.91 -18.51
C ALA A 72 -1.40 -14.76 -18.32
N MET A 73 -0.91 -14.88 -17.07
CA MET A 73 0.23 -15.73 -16.74
C MET A 73 -0.06 -17.21 -17.00
N ASP A 74 -1.21 -17.72 -16.52
CA ASP A 74 -1.61 -19.12 -16.73
C ASP A 74 -1.73 -19.45 -18.23
N TRP A 75 -2.33 -18.55 -19.02
CA TRP A 75 -2.38 -18.69 -20.48
C TRP A 75 -0.97 -18.71 -21.10
N ALA A 76 -0.09 -17.78 -20.70
CA ALA A 76 1.25 -17.68 -21.23
C ALA A 76 2.08 -18.94 -20.92
N THR A 77 2.00 -19.47 -19.70
CA THR A 77 2.68 -20.70 -19.30
C THR A 77 2.20 -21.89 -20.12
N LYS A 78 0.88 -22.11 -20.21
CA LYS A 78 0.30 -23.22 -20.99
C LYS A 78 0.65 -23.12 -22.47
N LYS A 79 0.61 -21.91 -23.04
CA LYS A 79 0.98 -21.68 -24.44
C LYS A 79 2.47 -21.96 -24.68
N ASN A 80 3.33 -21.53 -23.76
CA ASN A 80 4.77 -21.79 -23.85
C ASN A 80 5.10 -23.29 -23.77
N GLU A 81 4.46 -24.02 -22.84
CA GLU A 81 4.61 -25.47 -22.72
C GLU A 81 4.12 -26.19 -23.98
N TRP A 82 2.96 -25.79 -24.52
CA TRP A 82 2.44 -26.36 -25.76
C TRP A 82 3.37 -26.14 -26.95
N LEU A 83 3.90 -24.92 -27.14
CA LEU A 83 4.83 -24.61 -28.24
C LEU A 83 6.13 -25.45 -28.17
N ASN A 84 6.62 -25.74 -26.96
CA ASN A 84 7.80 -26.57 -26.75
C ASN A 84 7.51 -28.09 -26.81
N SER A 85 6.24 -28.48 -26.83
CA SER A 85 5.83 -29.88 -26.97
C SER A 85 6.12 -30.42 -28.39
N LYS A 86 5.97 -31.73 -28.58
CA LYS A 86 6.14 -32.34 -29.90
C LYS A 86 5.02 -31.93 -30.86
N GLU A 87 3.78 -31.93 -30.37
CA GLU A 87 2.59 -31.55 -31.13
C GLU A 87 2.64 -30.08 -31.54
N GLY A 88 3.05 -29.20 -30.62
CA GLY A 88 3.22 -27.77 -30.92
C GLY A 88 4.32 -27.52 -31.94
N ARG A 89 5.47 -28.20 -31.84
CA ARG A 89 6.53 -28.09 -32.84
C ARG A 89 6.11 -28.59 -34.22
N ALA A 90 5.33 -29.67 -34.30
CA ALA A 90 4.77 -30.14 -35.57
C ALA A 90 3.77 -29.14 -36.16
N ALA A 91 2.86 -28.60 -35.33
CA ALA A 91 1.83 -27.65 -35.76
C ALA A 91 2.37 -26.26 -36.13
N THR A 92 3.56 -25.88 -35.67
CA THR A 92 4.15 -24.53 -35.90
C THR A 92 5.39 -24.57 -36.80
N GLY A 93 6.00 -25.75 -37.01
CA GLY A 93 7.23 -25.94 -37.77
C GLY A 93 7.05 -26.29 -39.25
N GLU A 94 5.81 -26.36 -39.73
CA GLU A 94 5.47 -26.67 -41.15
C GLU A 94 5.11 -25.43 -41.98
N GLU A 95 5.19 -24.21 -41.41
CA GLU A 95 4.89 -22.94 -42.12
C GLU A 95 6.13 -22.19 -42.65
N GLU A 96 7.32 -22.80 -42.66
CA GLU A 96 8.49 -22.32 -43.43
C GLU A 96 8.71 -23.10 -44.74
#